data_AF-A0A2V2GBS8-F1
#
_entry.id   AF-A0A2V2GBS8-F1
#
_cell.length_a   1.000
_cell.length_b   1.000
_cell.length_c   1.000
_cell.angle_alpha   90.00
_cell.angle_beta   90.00
_cell.angle_gamma   90.00
#
_symmetry.space_group_name_H-M   'P 1'
#
loop_
_entity.id
_entity.type
_entity.pdbx_description
1 polymer ?
#
loop_
_entity_poly.entity_id
_entity_poly.type
_entity_poly.pdbx_seq_one_letter_code
_entity_poly.pdbx_strand_id
1 'polypeptide(L)'
;MTCALVLLTTVVAFAEPAELEHEGLPWGNFALRLVNILIFLGIIWYAAGGLIKKYFVGRRASIITEMEELDRLKKEAAAHLADVERRVAGVEAEAKALLEEGRAQAEQLKAAILADAERQAAHIVEQARRSAEQEGKAELDAIRARMADDIVAAVEKGLADRLDAAAQQKLIDNSLTKVVLQ
;
A
#
# COMPACT_ATOMS: atom_id res chain seq x y z
N MET A 1 4.03 -13.02 -58.67
CA MET A 1 4.05 -14.21 -59.56
C MET A 1 3.01 -14.15 -60.67
N THR A 2 1.88 -13.47 -60.48
CA THR A 2 0.81 -13.37 -61.48
C THR A 2 1.18 -12.51 -62.71
N CYS A 3 1.91 -11.40 -62.56
CA CYS A 3 2.25 -10.56 -63.72
C CYS A 3 3.27 -11.20 -64.69
N ALA A 4 4.20 -12.03 -64.19
CA ALA A 4 5.13 -12.76 -65.04
C ALA A 4 4.43 -13.85 -65.86
N LEU A 5 3.40 -14.50 -65.28
CA LEU A 5 2.59 -15.50 -65.97
C LEU A 5 1.69 -14.88 -67.05
N VAL A 6 1.13 -13.69 -66.80
CA VAL A 6 0.28 -12.96 -67.76
C VAL A 6 1.08 -12.40 -68.94
N LEU A 7 2.34 -11.99 -68.72
CA LEU A 7 3.20 -11.55 -69.82
C LEU A 7 3.69 -12.71 -70.69
N LEU A 8 3.95 -13.87 -70.09
CA LEU A 8 4.35 -15.08 -70.83
C LEU A 8 3.23 -15.59 -71.75
N THR A 9 1.96 -15.49 -71.32
CA THR A 9 0.81 -15.92 -72.14
C THR A 9 0.54 -14.97 -73.30
N THR A 10 0.77 -13.65 -73.14
CA THR A 10 0.63 -12.70 -74.26
C THR A 10 1.69 -12.87 -75.35
N VAL A 11 2.91 -13.32 -75.00
CA VAL A 11 3.96 -13.61 -75.99
C VAL A 11 3.62 -14.86 -76.81
N VAL A 12 3.00 -15.87 -76.19
CA VAL A 12 2.58 -17.11 -76.88
C VAL A 12 1.39 -16.86 -77.81
N ALA A 13 0.47 -15.94 -77.48
CA ALA A 13 -0.68 -15.61 -78.33
C ALA A 13 -0.31 -14.86 -79.62
N PHE A 14 0.85 -14.20 -79.68
CA PHE A 14 1.38 -13.58 -80.91
C PHE A 14 2.27 -14.52 -81.75
N ALA A 15 2.40 -15.78 -81.36
CA ALA A 15 3.10 -16.82 -82.10
C ALA A 15 2.13 -17.70 -82.89
N GLU A 16 1.29 -17.11 -83.76
CA GLU A 16 0.69 -17.88 -84.85
C GLU A 16 1.78 -18.30 -85.86
N PRO A 17 1.70 -19.50 -86.45
CA PRO A 17 2.57 -19.89 -87.54
C PRO A 17 2.19 -19.08 -88.78
N ALA A 18 2.99 -18.05 -89.09
CA ALA A 18 3.00 -17.49 -90.44
C ALA A 18 3.43 -18.61 -91.40
N GLU A 19 2.46 -19.16 -92.13
CA GLU A 19 2.68 -20.15 -93.18
C GLU A 19 3.70 -19.61 -94.19
N LEU A 20 4.69 -20.45 -94.50
CA LEU A 20 5.81 -20.14 -95.37
C LEU A 20 5.47 -20.58 -96.80
N GLU A 21 5.37 -19.64 -97.73
CA GLU A 21 5.86 -19.85 -99.09
C GLU A 21 6.71 -18.66 -99.52
N HIS A 22 8.03 -18.78 -99.32
CA HIS A 22 9.05 -18.65 -100.37
C HIS A 22 10.45 -18.56 -99.77
N GLU A 23 11.36 -19.27 -100.42
CA GLU A 23 12.79 -19.34 -100.15
C GLU A 23 13.47 -17.96 -100.16
N GLY A 24 14.13 -17.63 -99.06
CA GLY A 24 15.00 -16.46 -98.93
C GLY A 24 15.14 -16.06 -97.46
N LEU A 25 16.37 -15.85 -96.97
CA LEU A 25 16.63 -15.40 -95.59
C LEU A 25 15.71 -14.21 -95.23
N PRO A 26 14.74 -14.37 -94.32
CA PRO A 26 13.72 -13.35 -94.08
C PRO A 26 14.26 -12.33 -93.06
N TRP A 27 15.25 -11.53 -93.49
CA TRP A 27 15.89 -10.50 -92.68
C TRP A 27 14.86 -9.53 -92.06
N GLY A 28 13.72 -9.28 -92.71
CA GLY A 28 12.63 -8.47 -92.18
C GLY A 28 11.89 -9.09 -91.00
N ASN A 29 11.55 -10.39 -91.06
CA ASN A 29 10.91 -11.10 -89.94
C ASN A 29 11.87 -11.24 -88.75
N PHE A 30 13.15 -11.50 -89.02
CA PHE A 30 14.18 -11.52 -87.99
C PHE A 30 14.36 -10.15 -87.31
N ALA A 31 14.39 -9.06 -88.08
CA ALA A 31 14.49 -7.70 -87.55
C ALA A 31 13.29 -7.32 -86.66
N LEU A 32 12.06 -7.64 -87.10
CA LEU A 32 10.85 -7.36 -86.31
C LEU A 32 10.82 -8.17 -84.99
N ARG A 33 11.24 -9.43 -85.02
CA ARG A 33 11.40 -10.26 -83.81
C ARG A 33 12.45 -9.69 -82.86
N LEU A 34 13.58 -9.22 -83.39
CA LEU A 34 14.65 -8.62 -82.58
C LEU A 34 14.20 -7.32 -81.94
N VAL A 35 13.48 -6.46 -82.68
CA VAL A 35 12.88 -5.23 -82.14
C VAL A 35 11.86 -5.54 -81.04
N ASN A 36 11.02 -6.56 -81.21
CA ASN A 36 10.06 -6.98 -80.18
C ASN A 36 10.78 -7.44 -78.90
N ILE A 37 11.82 -8.28 -79.02
CA ILE A 37 12.64 -8.71 -77.88
C ILE A 37 13.29 -7.51 -77.19
N LEU A 38 13.83 -6.54 -77.93
CA LEU A 38 14.43 -5.33 -77.37
C LEU A 38 13.41 -4.46 -76.62
N ILE A 39 12.21 -4.29 -77.18
CA ILE A 39 11.12 -3.55 -76.51
C ILE A 39 10.71 -4.27 -75.23
N PHE A 40 10.54 -5.59 -75.28
CA PHE A 40 10.18 -6.41 -74.12
C PHE A 40 11.27 -6.35 -73.03
N LEU A 41 12.54 -6.45 -73.41
CA LEU A 41 13.67 -6.33 -72.48
C LEU A 41 13.74 -4.93 -71.87
N GLY A 42 13.42 -3.89 -72.64
CA GLY A 42 13.31 -2.51 -72.16
C GLY A 42 12.21 -2.34 -71.11
N ILE A 43 11.03 -2.93 -71.33
CA ILE A 43 9.92 -2.90 -70.36
C ILE A 43 10.31 -3.65 -69.08
N ILE A 44 10.93 -4.83 -69.19
CA ILE A 44 11.42 -5.58 -68.03
C ILE A 44 12.47 -4.79 -67.27
N TRP A 45 13.44 -4.18 -67.95
CA TRP A 45 14.50 -3.43 -67.28
C TRP A 45 13.96 -2.22 -66.53
N TYR A 46 13.01 -1.49 -67.14
CA TYR A 46 12.33 -0.36 -66.49
C TYR A 46 11.51 -0.80 -65.27
N ALA A 47 10.72 -1.87 -65.37
CA ALA A 47 9.87 -2.34 -64.28
C ALA A 47 10.66 -3.08 -63.17
N ALA A 48 11.60 -3.96 -63.53
CA ALA A 48 12.35 -4.79 -62.59
C ALA A 48 13.47 -4.00 -61.89
N GLY A 49 14.12 -3.06 -62.57
CA GLY A 49 15.21 -2.27 -61.98
C GLY A 49 14.77 -1.50 -60.73
N GLY A 50 13.57 -0.91 -60.77
CA GLY A 50 12.98 -0.24 -59.61
C GLY A 50 12.66 -1.18 -58.45
N LEU A 51 12.12 -2.36 -58.72
CA LEU A 51 11.71 -3.32 -57.70
C LEU A 51 12.91 -3.99 -57.03
N ILE A 52 13.92 -4.38 -57.80
CA ILE A 52 15.16 -4.98 -57.32
C ILE A 52 15.90 -3.99 -56.41
N LYS A 53 16.07 -2.74 -56.86
CA LYS A 53 16.73 -1.70 -56.05
C LYS A 53 15.99 -1.44 -54.73
N LYS A 54 14.66 -1.35 -54.77
CA LYS A 54 13.84 -1.17 -53.55
C LYS A 54 13.97 -2.35 -52.59
N TYR A 55 14.01 -3.58 -53.08
CA TYR A 55 14.15 -4.77 -52.24
C TYR A 55 15.50 -4.81 -51.50
N PHE A 56 16.61 -4.57 -52.21
CA PHE A 56 17.94 -4.54 -51.59
C PHE A 56 18.14 -3.36 -50.64
N VAL A 57 17.63 -2.17 -51.00
CA VAL A 57 17.69 -0.99 -50.11
C VAL A 57 16.81 -1.19 -48.87
N GLY A 58 15.60 -1.71 -49.05
CA GLY A 58 14.69 -2.03 -47.93
C GLY A 58 15.26 -3.07 -46.99
N ARG A 59 15.91 -4.12 -47.51
CA ARG A 59 16.55 -5.14 -46.68
C ARG A 59 17.72 -4.57 -45.88
N ARG A 60 18.55 -3.74 -46.50
CA ARG A 60 19.66 -3.06 -45.81
C ARG A 60 19.14 -2.11 -44.73
N ALA A 61 18.08 -1.35 -45.02
CA ALA A 61 17.46 -0.45 -44.05
C ALA A 61 16.91 -1.22 -42.84
N SER A 62 16.20 -2.34 -43.07
CA SER A 62 15.67 -3.21 -42.00
C SER A 62 16.79 -3.69 -41.06
N ILE A 63 17.91 -4.16 -41.62
CA ILE A 63 19.04 -4.65 -40.81
C ILE A 63 19.64 -3.53 -39.97
N ILE A 64 19.80 -2.33 -40.54
CA ILE A 64 20.34 -1.17 -39.80
C ILE A 64 19.39 -0.78 -38.66
N THR A 65 18.09 -0.72 -38.94
CA THR A 65 17.07 -0.42 -37.92
C THR A 65 17.03 -1.47 -36.82
N GLU A 66 17.11 -2.76 -37.16
CA GLU A 66 17.19 -3.86 -36.19
C GLU A 66 18.46 -3.74 -35.33
N MET A 67 19.61 -3.39 -35.91
CA MET A 67 20.84 -3.17 -35.14
C MET A 67 20.74 -1.96 -34.20
N GLU A 68 20.18 -0.84 -34.66
CA GLU A 68 19.94 0.35 -33.85
C GLU A 68 18.97 0.07 -32.70
N GLU A 69 17.91 -0.70 -32.96
CA GLU A 69 16.94 -1.11 -31.96
C GLU A 69 17.58 -2.03 -30.90
N LEU A 70 18.40 -3.01 -31.32
CA LEU A 70 19.13 -3.88 -30.41
C LEU A 70 20.12 -3.10 -29.55
N ASP A 71 20.86 -2.14 -30.12
CA ASP A 71 21.78 -1.29 -29.37
C ASP A 71 21.04 -0.39 -28.38
N ARG A 72 19.87 0.12 -28.76
CA ARG A 72 19.01 0.89 -27.84
C ARG A 72 18.52 0.01 -26.69
N LEU A 73 17.97 -1.17 -26.99
CA LEU A 73 17.48 -2.11 -25.98
C LEU A 73 18.61 -2.56 -25.04
N LYS A 74 19.82 -2.78 -25.56
CA LYS A 74 20.98 -3.12 -24.74
C LYS A 74 21.37 -1.99 -23.79
N LYS A 75 21.36 -0.74 -24.27
CA LYS A 75 21.64 0.45 -23.43
C LYS A 75 20.56 0.64 -22.37
N GLU A 76 19.29 0.49 -22.72
CA GLU A 76 18.17 0.56 -21.79
C GLU A 76 18.27 -0.54 -20.73
N ALA A 77 18.51 -1.79 -21.12
CA ALA A 77 18.70 -2.90 -20.20
C ALA A 77 19.90 -2.68 -19.25
N ALA A 78 21.02 -2.18 -19.76
CA ALA A 78 22.19 -1.85 -18.94
C ALA A 78 21.89 -0.70 -17.95
N ALA A 79 21.14 0.31 -18.38
CA ALA A 79 20.72 1.41 -17.50
C ALA A 79 19.74 0.92 -16.41
N HIS A 80 18.79 0.08 -16.76
CA HIS A 80 17.87 -0.55 -15.81
C HIS A 80 18.59 -1.44 -14.81
N LEU A 81 19.56 -2.24 -15.25
CA LEU A 81 20.36 -3.07 -14.35
C LEU A 81 21.14 -2.20 -13.36
N ALA A 82 21.80 -1.14 -13.84
CA ALA A 82 22.56 -0.23 -12.99
C ALA A 82 21.66 0.51 -11.99
N ASP A 83 20.43 0.88 -12.37
CA ASP A 83 19.46 1.49 -11.46
C ASP A 83 19.02 0.51 -10.38
N VAL A 84 18.68 -0.72 -10.77
CA VAL A 84 18.30 -1.78 -9.82
C VAL A 84 19.44 -2.11 -8.86
N GLU A 85 20.67 -2.25 -9.36
CA GLU A 85 21.85 -2.50 -8.52
C GLU A 85 22.08 -1.39 -7.50
N ARG A 86 21.94 -0.11 -7.90
CA ARG A 86 22.03 1.02 -6.96
C ARG A 86 20.95 0.97 -5.90
N ARG A 87 19.71 0.65 -6.29
CA ARG A 87 18.59 0.54 -5.35
C ARG A 87 18.80 -0.62 -4.38
N VAL A 88 19.24 -1.79 -4.87
CA VAL A 88 19.54 -2.96 -4.03
C VAL A 88 20.70 -2.68 -3.07
N ALA A 89 21.76 -1.99 -3.51
CA ALA A 89 22.86 -1.61 -2.64
C ALA A 89 22.43 -0.68 -1.49
N GLY A 90 21.45 0.20 -1.73
CA GLY A 90 20.88 1.07 -0.70
C GLY A 90 19.98 0.34 0.31
N VAL A 91 19.27 -0.70 -0.13
CA VAL A 91 18.28 -1.43 0.69
C VAL A 91 18.90 -2.05 1.94
N GLU A 92 20.11 -2.62 1.87
CA GLU A 92 20.74 -3.19 3.07
C GLU A 92 21.09 -2.13 4.12
N ALA A 93 21.52 -0.95 3.69
CA ALA A 93 21.83 0.16 4.59
C ALA A 93 20.56 0.76 5.19
N GLU A 94 19.51 0.95 4.37
CA GLU A 94 18.20 1.40 4.82
C GLU A 94 17.56 0.41 5.80
N ALA A 95 17.64 -0.89 5.52
CA ALA A 95 17.11 -1.93 6.41
C ALA A 95 17.84 -1.94 7.75
N LYS A 96 19.17 -1.77 7.76
CA LYS A 96 19.95 -1.65 8.99
C LYS A 96 19.57 -0.39 9.78
N ALA A 97 19.47 0.76 9.11
CA ALA A 97 19.06 2.01 9.74
C ALA A 97 17.65 1.90 10.35
N LEU A 98 16.71 1.31 9.62
CA LEU A 98 15.34 1.09 10.11
C LEU A 98 15.30 0.14 11.32
N LEU A 99 16.14 -0.90 11.32
CA LEU A 99 16.27 -1.81 12.46
C LEU A 99 16.87 -1.11 13.69
N GLU A 100 17.87 -0.27 13.51
CA GLU A 100 18.47 0.52 14.60
C GLU A 100 17.50 1.55 15.15
N GLU A 101 16.79 2.27 14.28
CA GLU A 101 15.74 3.21 14.67
C GLU A 101 14.61 2.50 15.41
N GLY A 102 14.14 1.36 14.89
CA GLY A 102 13.10 0.55 15.52
C GLY A 102 13.51 0.05 16.91
N ARG A 103 14.78 -0.34 17.09
CA ARG A 103 15.32 -0.71 18.42
C ARG A 103 15.36 0.48 19.38
N ALA A 104 15.82 1.64 18.91
CA ALA A 104 15.85 2.84 19.74
C ALA A 104 14.44 3.27 20.18
N GLN A 105 13.48 3.24 19.26
CA GLN A 105 12.07 3.54 19.55
C GLN A 105 11.46 2.50 20.52
N ALA A 106 11.76 1.22 20.34
CA ALA A 106 11.28 0.16 21.23
C ALA A 106 11.79 0.33 22.67
N GLU A 107 13.08 0.65 22.85
CA GLU A 107 13.65 0.91 24.18
C GLU A 107 13.06 2.18 24.81
N GLN A 108 12.86 3.25 24.05
CA GLN A 108 12.20 4.46 24.55
C GLN A 108 10.76 4.18 24.97
N LEU A 109 10.00 3.45 24.15
CA LEU A 109 8.62 3.10 24.46
C LEU A 109 8.53 2.19 25.69
N LYS A 110 9.43 1.20 25.80
CA LYS A 110 9.54 0.32 26.96
C LYS A 110 9.81 1.13 28.23
N ALA A 111 10.76 2.05 28.20
CA ALA A 111 11.07 2.92 29.33
C ALA A 111 9.87 3.82 29.71
N ALA A 112 9.17 4.38 28.72
CA ALA A 112 7.98 5.18 28.94
C ALA A 112 6.83 4.36 29.57
N ILE A 113 6.58 3.14 29.07
CA ILE A 113 5.57 2.24 29.63
C ILE A 113 5.92 1.87 31.07
N LEU A 114 7.19 1.57 31.36
CA LEU A 114 7.62 1.21 32.71
C LEU A 114 7.44 2.38 33.69
N ALA A 115 7.84 3.59 33.28
CA ALA A 115 7.68 4.80 34.07
C ALA A 115 6.20 5.19 34.26
N ASP A 116 5.33 4.91 33.28
CA ASP A 116 3.89 5.12 33.42
C ASP A 116 3.26 4.08 34.35
N ALA A 117 3.63 2.81 34.21
CA ALA A 117 3.18 1.74 35.09
C ALA A 117 3.58 2.00 36.55
N GLU A 118 4.80 2.46 36.81
CA GLU A 118 5.26 2.85 38.15
C GLU A 118 4.43 4.01 38.71
N ARG A 119 4.15 5.04 37.90
CA ARG A 119 3.30 6.16 38.32
C ARG A 119 1.87 5.72 38.60
N GLN A 120 1.30 4.86 37.76
CA GLN A 120 -0.04 4.31 37.97
C GLN A 120 -0.09 3.45 39.24
N ALA A 121 0.90 2.59 39.46
CA ALA A 121 0.99 1.78 40.68
C ALA A 121 1.07 2.66 41.93
N ALA A 122 1.92 3.69 41.93
CA ALA A 122 2.01 4.64 43.03
C ALA A 122 0.68 5.38 43.28
N HIS A 123 -0.02 5.78 42.21
CA HIS A 123 -1.33 6.40 42.31
C HIS A 123 -2.39 5.46 42.90
N ILE A 124 -2.40 4.20 42.48
CA ILE A 124 -3.31 3.17 43.02
C ILE A 124 -3.05 2.96 44.51
N VAL A 125 -1.78 2.83 44.92
CA VAL A 125 -1.41 2.65 46.33
C VAL A 125 -1.86 3.84 47.16
N GLU A 126 -1.63 5.07 46.69
CA GLU A 126 -2.03 6.26 47.42
C GLU A 126 -3.56 6.41 47.48
N GLN A 127 -4.27 6.09 46.39
CA GLN A 127 -5.72 6.08 46.39
C GLN A 127 -6.27 5.03 47.36
N ALA A 128 -5.72 3.80 47.35
CA ALA A 128 -6.11 2.74 48.28
C ALA A 128 -5.86 3.14 49.74
N ARG A 129 -4.73 3.79 50.02
CA ARG A 129 -4.43 4.32 51.35
C ARG A 129 -5.45 5.37 51.79
N ARG A 130 -5.77 6.34 50.92
CA ARG A 130 -6.78 7.37 51.23
C ARG A 130 -8.15 6.78 51.45
N SER A 131 -8.56 5.81 50.63
CA SER A 131 -9.83 5.10 50.79
C SER A 131 -9.86 4.33 52.11
N ALA A 132 -8.79 3.60 52.45
CA ALA A 132 -8.71 2.88 53.72
C ALA A 132 -8.76 3.82 54.94
N GLU A 133 -8.10 4.98 54.88
CA GLU A 133 -8.17 5.99 55.94
C GLU A 133 -9.57 6.61 56.06
N GLN A 134 -10.28 6.80 54.94
CA GLN A 134 -11.66 7.32 54.93
C GLN A 134 -12.64 6.28 55.49
N GLU A 135 -12.56 5.03 55.02
CA GLU A 135 -13.39 3.92 55.50
C GLU A 135 -13.14 3.66 56.99
N GLY A 136 -11.88 3.66 57.43
CA GLY A 136 -11.54 3.49 58.85
C GLY A 136 -12.11 4.60 59.74
N LYS A 137 -12.09 5.86 59.28
CA LYS A 137 -12.74 6.96 60.01
C LYS A 137 -14.25 6.81 60.05
N ALA A 138 -14.88 6.48 58.92
CA ALA A 138 -16.32 6.27 58.85
C ALA A 138 -16.77 5.12 59.76
N GLU A 139 -16.03 4.02 59.81
CA GLU A 139 -16.32 2.88 60.68
C GLU A 139 -16.15 3.24 62.17
N LEU A 140 -15.09 3.97 62.52
CA LEU A 140 -14.90 4.45 63.89
C LEU A 140 -16.02 5.38 64.34
N ASP A 141 -16.48 6.29 63.46
CA ASP A 141 -17.58 7.18 63.77
C ASP A 141 -18.92 6.43 63.87
N ALA A 142 -19.14 5.39 63.06
CA ALA A 142 -20.29 4.49 63.19
C ALA A 142 -20.29 3.73 64.52
N ILE A 143 -19.14 3.21 64.96
CA ILE A 143 -18.98 2.56 66.26
C ILE A 143 -19.30 3.56 67.39
N ARG A 144 -18.78 4.79 67.32
CA ARG A 144 -19.06 5.83 68.32
C ARG A 144 -20.54 6.18 68.41
N ALA A 145 -21.21 6.33 67.27
CA ALA A 145 -22.65 6.60 67.23
C ALA A 145 -23.43 5.48 67.91
N ARG A 146 -23.10 4.22 67.60
CA ARG A 146 -23.76 3.07 68.22
C ARG A 146 -23.49 2.96 69.73
N MET A 147 -22.27 3.26 70.17
CA MET A 147 -21.97 3.32 71.61
C MET A 147 -22.76 4.43 72.31
N ALA A 148 -22.94 5.60 71.67
CA ALA A 148 -23.75 6.67 72.22
C ALA A 148 -25.22 6.25 72.36
N ASP A 149 -25.79 5.59 71.34
CA ASP A 149 -27.16 5.06 71.38
C ASP A 149 -27.32 4.00 72.48
N ASP A 150 -26.37 3.07 72.62
CA ASP A 150 -26.38 2.03 73.67
C ASP A 150 -26.29 2.65 75.08
N ILE A 151 -25.46 3.69 75.27
CA ILE A 151 -25.36 4.42 76.54
C ILE A 151 -26.66 5.14 76.86
N VAL A 152 -27.26 5.84 75.89
CA VAL A 152 -28.54 6.54 76.08
C VAL A 152 -29.63 5.53 76.47
N ALA A 153 -29.74 4.42 75.75
CA ALA A 153 -30.71 3.37 76.06
C ALA A 153 -30.50 2.74 77.45
N ALA A 154 -29.24 2.52 77.85
CA ALA A 154 -28.92 2.00 79.18
C ALA A 154 -29.26 3.01 80.29
N VAL A 155 -29.00 4.30 80.08
CA VAL A 155 -29.35 5.37 81.01
C VAL A 155 -30.86 5.53 81.10
N GLU A 156 -31.60 5.52 79.99
CA GLU A 156 -33.07 5.55 79.98
C GLU A 156 -33.65 4.39 80.78
N LYS A 157 -33.15 3.17 80.56
CA LYS A 157 -33.61 1.97 81.29
C LYS A 157 -33.29 2.06 82.78
N GLY A 158 -32.06 2.42 83.15
CA GLY A 158 -31.67 2.56 84.55
C GLY A 158 -32.33 3.74 85.27
N LEU A 159 -32.69 4.80 84.53
CA LEU A 159 -33.46 5.92 85.05
C LEU A 159 -34.92 5.54 85.25
N ALA A 160 -35.53 4.81 84.30
CA ALA A 160 -36.88 4.26 84.43
C ALA A 160 -37.01 3.33 85.65
N ASP A 161 -36.04 2.44 85.87
CA ASP A 161 -36.02 1.55 87.04
C ASP A 161 -35.90 2.29 88.38
N ARG A 162 -35.32 3.50 88.40
CA ARG A 162 -35.15 4.33 89.61
C ARG A 162 -36.27 5.36 89.82
N LEU A 163 -37.14 5.58 88.82
CA LEU A 163 -38.15 6.64 88.83
C LEU A 163 -39.51 6.22 89.40
N ASP A 164 -39.61 5.09 90.11
CA ASP A 164 -40.91 4.48 90.44
C ASP A 164 -41.63 5.01 91.70
N ALA A 165 -41.04 5.92 92.50
CA ALA A 165 -41.83 6.63 93.53
C ALA A 165 -41.14 7.88 94.09
N ALA A 166 -39.86 7.82 94.43
CA ALA A 166 -39.18 8.88 95.20
C ALA A 166 -38.64 10.03 94.33
N ALA A 167 -38.39 9.80 93.04
CA ALA A 167 -37.84 10.81 92.12
C ALA A 167 -38.92 11.74 91.54
N GLN A 168 -40.16 11.25 91.40
CA GLN A 168 -41.28 12.00 90.84
C GLN A 168 -41.64 13.23 91.69
N GLN A 169 -41.61 13.11 93.04
CA GLN A 169 -41.83 14.23 93.94
C GLN A 169 -40.72 15.30 93.82
N LYS A 170 -39.45 14.86 93.65
CA LYS A 170 -38.27 15.74 93.64
C LYS A 170 -38.08 16.49 92.31
N LEU A 171 -38.54 15.91 91.19
CA LEU A 171 -38.55 16.56 89.87
C LEU A 171 -39.66 17.62 89.75
N ILE A 172 -40.80 17.43 90.44
CA ILE A 172 -41.87 18.42 90.53
C ILE A 172 -41.36 19.67 91.29
N ASP A 173 -40.70 19.49 92.44
CA ASP A 173 -40.15 20.61 93.23
C ASP A 173 -39.05 21.38 92.48
N ASN A 174 -38.18 20.70 91.74
CA ASN A 174 -37.09 21.34 90.99
C ASN A 174 -37.60 22.09 89.74
N SER A 175 -38.63 21.56 89.07
CA SER A 175 -39.29 22.21 87.93
C SER A 175 -40.07 23.46 88.36
N LEU A 176 -40.68 23.44 89.55
CA LEU A 176 -41.32 24.61 90.15
C LEU A 176 -40.30 25.67 90.56
N THR A 177 -39.12 25.28 91.05
CA THR A 177 -38.08 26.26 91.48
C THR A 177 -37.38 26.94 90.29
N LYS A 178 -37.18 26.22 89.17
CA LYS A 178 -36.48 26.78 87.99
C LYS A 178 -37.29 27.81 87.21
N VAL A 179 -38.63 27.82 87.36
CA VAL A 179 -39.52 28.79 86.68
C VAL A 179 -39.76 30.05 87.53
N VAL A 180 -39.31 30.09 88.78
CA VAL A 180 -39.48 31.26 89.69
C VAL A 180 -38.15 32.01 89.92
N LEU A 181 -37.10 31.68 89.16
CA LEU A 181 -35.80 32.36 89.17
C LEU A 181 -35.35 32.83 87.78
N GLN A 182 -36.30 33.31 86.96
CA GLN A 182 -36.04 34.26 85.87
C GLN A 182 -36.75 35.58 86.16
#